data_AF-H2XN90-F1
#
_entry.id   AF-H2XN90-F1
#
_cell.length_a   1.000
_cell.length_b   1.000
_cell.length_c   1.000
_cell.angle_alpha   90.00
_cell.angle_beta   90.00
_cell.angle_gamma   90.00
#
_symmetry.space_group_name_H-M   'P 1'
#
loop_
_entity.id
_entity.type
_entity.pdbx_description
1 polymer ?
#
loop_
_entity_poly.entity_id
_entity_poly.type
_entity_poly.pdbx_seq_one_letter_code
_entity_poly.pdbx_strand_id
1 'polypeptide(L)'
;MPTNGKGRTARQRTRKKTQNPKNFVAQEIYYDLLKSMKREFGFKNKSLAPFVFKDTGRGMMAKTRICEGDVILSIPQAAMVGVNSAFNLSKFAQSISSVYHSMHDGLKLSGIQILCIFLIEEKRKLGKNKPSSTWGYYVKVLPQTFTHPLYWEMEEIHTLPKQLQICVNKTIDCVKQQFKELNEMIKKLKLGSDLNYHEEISWIEYRWAWCCVNTRCVYSTHDD
;
A
#
# COMPACT_ATOMS: atom_id res chain seq x y z
N MET A 1 -30.59 -2.70 52.72
CA MET A 1 -30.27 -2.99 51.29
C MET A 1 -29.13 -2.07 50.85
N PRO A 2 -27.85 -2.48 50.92
CA PRO A 2 -26.76 -1.64 50.44
C PRO A 2 -26.54 -1.84 48.94
N THR A 3 -26.48 -0.75 48.20
CA THR A 3 -26.20 -0.70 46.76
C THR A 3 -24.72 -0.97 46.51
N ASN A 4 -24.41 -2.05 45.79
CA ASN A 4 -23.05 -2.43 45.42
C ASN A 4 -22.44 -1.45 44.40
N GLY A 5 -21.77 -0.41 44.89
CA GLY A 5 -21.01 0.53 44.08
C GLY A 5 -19.79 -0.14 43.44
N LYS A 6 -19.82 -0.35 42.12
CA LYS A 6 -18.67 -0.89 41.36
C LYS A 6 -17.39 -0.07 41.66
N GLY A 7 -16.37 -0.77 42.18
CA GLY A 7 -15.11 -0.19 42.65
C GLY A 7 -14.28 0.53 41.58
N ARG A 8 -13.28 1.31 42.01
CA ARG A 8 -12.42 2.14 41.15
C ARG A 8 -11.78 1.38 39.97
N THR A 9 -11.35 0.14 40.18
CA THR A 9 -10.79 -0.73 39.12
C THR A 9 -11.83 -1.10 38.06
N ALA A 10 -13.08 -1.36 38.47
CA ALA A 10 -14.17 -1.60 37.53
C ALA A 10 -14.48 -0.33 36.73
N ARG A 11 -14.52 0.85 37.38
CA ARG A 11 -14.71 2.14 36.70
C ARG A 11 -13.59 2.46 35.70
N GLN A 12 -12.32 2.18 36.04
CA GLN A 12 -11.19 2.34 35.11
C GLN A 12 -11.27 1.36 33.92
N ARG A 13 -11.63 0.09 34.15
CA ARG A 13 -11.84 -0.88 33.08
C ARG A 13 -13.01 -0.50 32.15
N THR A 14 -14.10 0.01 32.71
CA THR A 14 -15.24 0.49 31.91
C THR A 14 -14.88 1.74 31.11
N ARG A 15 -14.14 2.70 31.69
CA ARG A 15 -13.62 3.88 30.97
C ARG A 15 -12.67 3.52 29.83
N LYS A 16 -11.81 2.50 30.01
CA LYS A 16 -10.94 1.98 28.93
C LYS A 16 -11.73 1.29 27.81
N LYS A 17 -12.89 0.68 28.12
CA LYS A 17 -13.77 0.05 27.12
C LYS A 17 -14.50 1.06 26.24
N THR A 18 -14.90 2.22 26.76
CA THR A 18 -15.64 3.25 26.00
C THR A 18 -14.76 4.19 25.17
N GLN A 19 -13.43 4.16 25.33
CA GLN A 19 -12.53 5.18 24.78
C GLN A 19 -11.86 4.87 23.42
N ASN A 20 -12.22 3.80 22.71
CA ASN A 20 -11.48 3.42 21.48
C ASN A 20 -12.27 3.46 20.17
N PRO A 21 -12.82 4.63 19.75
CA PRO A 21 -13.38 4.79 18.42
C PRO A 21 -12.34 4.57 17.30
N LYS A 22 -11.05 4.82 17.57
CA LYS A 22 -9.95 4.54 16.62
C LYS A 22 -9.82 3.06 16.26
N ASN A 23 -10.18 2.15 17.17
CA ASN A 23 -10.14 0.71 16.90
C ASN A 23 -11.32 0.25 16.06
N PHE A 24 -12.49 0.89 16.21
CA PHE A 24 -13.67 0.57 15.42
C PHE A 24 -13.45 0.90 13.94
N VAL A 25 -12.92 2.08 13.63
CA VAL A 25 -12.59 2.49 12.26
C VAL A 25 -11.53 1.58 11.61
N ALA A 26 -10.50 1.19 12.37
CA ALA A 26 -9.51 0.23 11.87
C ALA A 26 -10.11 -1.16 11.64
N GLN A 27 -11.09 -1.59 12.44
CA GLN A 27 -11.77 -2.86 12.19
C GLN A 27 -12.64 -2.81 10.93
N GLU A 28 -13.35 -1.70 10.68
CA GLU A 28 -14.20 -1.55 9.50
C GLU A 28 -13.40 -1.54 8.19
N ILE A 29 -12.31 -0.75 8.11
CA ILE A 29 -11.51 -0.64 6.89
C ILE A 29 -10.89 -1.99 6.48
N TYR A 30 -10.50 -2.80 7.47
CA TYR A 30 -9.88 -4.11 7.21
C TYR A 30 -10.92 -5.24 7.07
N TYR A 31 -12.15 -5.06 7.55
CA TYR A 31 -13.19 -6.10 7.48
C TYR A 31 -13.45 -6.51 6.03
N ASP A 32 -13.63 -5.55 5.13
CA ASP A 32 -13.87 -5.82 3.71
C ASP A 32 -12.68 -6.55 3.07
N LEU A 33 -11.44 -6.13 3.38
CA LEU A 33 -10.24 -6.80 2.88
C LEU A 33 -10.16 -8.25 3.37
N LEU A 34 -10.28 -8.48 4.68
CA LEU A 34 -10.20 -9.82 5.26
C LEU A 34 -11.32 -10.74 4.73
N LYS A 35 -12.52 -10.18 4.54
CA LYS A 35 -13.66 -10.89 3.93
C LYS A 35 -13.37 -11.24 2.47
N SER A 36 -12.83 -10.31 1.69
CA SER A 36 -12.45 -10.54 0.29
C SER A 36 -11.33 -11.57 0.18
N MET A 37 -10.27 -11.45 1.00
CA MET A 37 -9.17 -12.43 1.02
C MET A 37 -9.64 -13.84 1.40
N LYS A 38 -10.56 -13.96 2.35
CA LYS A 38 -11.16 -15.25 2.70
C LYS A 38 -11.96 -15.84 1.53
N ARG A 39 -12.75 -15.00 0.85
CA ARG A 39 -13.62 -15.42 -0.25
C ARG A 39 -12.82 -15.82 -1.49
N GLU A 40 -11.88 -14.99 -1.93
CA GLU A 40 -11.14 -15.20 -3.18
C GLU A 40 -9.98 -16.18 -3.02
N PHE A 41 -9.31 -16.19 -1.87
CA PHE A 41 -8.03 -16.92 -1.69
C PHE A 41 -8.06 -17.94 -0.56
N GLY A 42 -9.20 -18.14 0.11
CA GLY A 42 -9.30 -19.05 1.24
C GLY A 42 -8.47 -18.63 2.45
N PHE A 43 -8.10 -17.36 2.56
CA PHE A 43 -7.29 -16.84 3.66
C PHE A 43 -7.95 -17.05 5.03
N LYS A 44 -7.15 -17.49 6.01
CA LYS A 44 -7.59 -17.77 7.38
C LYS A 44 -6.75 -16.98 8.39
N ASN A 45 -7.41 -16.13 9.18
CA ASN A 45 -6.80 -15.44 10.30
C ASN A 45 -7.50 -15.82 11.61
N LYS A 46 -6.82 -16.62 12.44
CA LYS A 46 -7.33 -17.08 13.73
C LYS A 46 -6.82 -16.22 14.88
N SER A 47 -5.52 -15.92 14.89
CA SER A 47 -4.83 -15.42 16.08
C SER A 47 -4.66 -13.89 16.12
N LEU A 48 -4.87 -13.17 15.00
CA LEU A 48 -4.60 -11.74 14.92
C LEU A 48 -5.86 -10.90 14.61
N ALA A 49 -5.86 -9.64 15.04
CA ALA A 49 -6.83 -8.63 14.64
C ALA A 49 -6.12 -7.31 14.32
N PRO A 50 -6.62 -6.53 13.34
CA PRO A 50 -6.14 -5.17 13.11
C PRO A 50 -6.30 -4.30 14.37
N PHE A 51 -5.30 -3.46 14.65
CA PHE A 51 -5.28 -2.56 15.80
C PHE A 51 -4.51 -1.27 15.46
N VAL A 52 -4.84 -0.16 16.12
CA VAL A 52 -4.09 1.11 15.99
C VAL A 52 -3.31 1.37 17.28
N PHE A 53 -2.00 1.15 17.22
CA PHE A 53 -1.07 1.46 18.29
C PHE A 53 -0.74 2.95 18.29
N LYS A 54 -0.53 3.51 19.48
CA LYS A 54 -0.23 4.93 19.65
C LYS A 54 1.09 5.31 18.96
N ASP A 55 2.09 4.44 19.06
CA ASP A 55 3.47 4.80 18.70
C ASP A 55 3.84 4.36 17.27
N THR A 56 3.24 3.28 16.78
CA THR A 56 3.56 2.70 15.45
C THR A 56 2.42 2.82 14.44
N GLY A 57 1.24 3.31 14.86
CA GLY A 57 0.06 3.40 14.01
C GLY A 57 -0.62 2.04 13.81
N ARG A 58 -1.07 1.76 12.58
CA ARG A 58 -1.81 0.53 12.27
C ARG A 58 -0.91 -0.70 12.33
N GLY A 59 -1.36 -1.76 12.99
CA GLY A 59 -0.67 -3.04 13.10
C GLY A 59 -1.64 -4.18 13.42
N MET A 60 -1.08 -5.31 13.86
CA MET A 60 -1.85 -6.49 14.25
C MET A 60 -1.69 -6.76 15.76
N MET A 61 -2.76 -7.17 16.42
CA MET A 61 -2.80 -7.53 17.83
C MET A 61 -3.24 -8.99 17.99
N ALA A 62 -2.59 -9.73 18.88
CA ALA A 62 -2.96 -11.09 19.21
C ALA A 62 -4.33 -11.13 19.93
N LYS A 63 -5.22 -12.01 19.46
CA LYS A 63 -6.50 -12.34 20.11
C LYS A 63 -6.39 -13.51 21.07
N THR A 64 -5.35 -14.31 20.90
CA THR A 64 -5.05 -15.52 21.66
C THR A 64 -3.59 -15.49 22.10
N ARG A 65 -3.23 -16.34 23.05
CA ARG A 65 -1.81 -16.59 23.34
C ARG A 65 -1.13 -17.13 22.09
N ILE A 66 0.09 -16.66 21.84
CA ILE A 66 0.98 -17.11 20.78
C ILE A 66 2.24 -17.61 21.48
N CYS A 67 2.67 -18.82 21.16
CA CYS A 67 3.89 -19.43 21.66
C CYS A 67 4.99 -19.35 20.60
N GLU A 68 6.23 -19.54 21.03
CA GLU A 68 7.36 -19.68 20.11
C GLU A 68 7.16 -20.88 19.19
N GLY A 69 7.49 -20.72 17.90
CA GLY A 69 7.27 -21.73 16.86
C GLY A 69 5.86 -21.76 16.26
N ASP A 70 4.89 -21.04 16.83
CA ASP A 70 3.54 -20.99 16.26
C ASP A 70 3.54 -20.27 14.90
N VAL A 71 2.84 -20.86 13.93
CA VAL A 71 2.53 -20.16 12.68
C VAL A 71 1.45 -19.13 12.94
N ILE A 72 1.87 -17.87 13.08
CA ILE A 72 0.97 -16.74 13.39
C ILE A 72 0.13 -16.34 12.17
N LEU A 73 0.72 -16.41 10.97
CA LEU A 73 0.12 -15.99 9.71
C LEU A 73 0.60 -16.87 8.56
N SER A 74 -0.32 -17.31 7.71
CA SER A 74 -0.01 -17.95 6.44
C SER A 74 -0.82 -17.25 5.35
N ILE A 75 -0.12 -16.78 4.30
CA ILE A 75 -0.71 -16.04 3.19
C ILE A 75 -0.63 -16.93 1.94
N PRO A 76 -1.76 -17.27 1.30
CA PRO A 76 -1.74 -17.95 0.01
C PRO A 76 -0.97 -17.13 -1.03
N GLN A 77 -0.13 -17.75 -1.85
CA GLN A 77 0.64 -17.08 -2.90
C GLN A 77 -0.27 -16.29 -3.87
N ALA A 78 -1.42 -16.86 -4.23
CA ALA A 78 -2.43 -16.17 -5.05
C ALA A 78 -3.00 -14.88 -4.40
N ALA A 79 -2.85 -14.72 -3.09
CA ALA A 79 -3.23 -13.50 -2.36
C ALA A 79 -2.11 -12.44 -2.33
N MET A 80 -0.97 -12.70 -2.96
CA MET A 80 0.11 -11.73 -3.17
C MET A 80 -0.01 -11.07 -4.54
N VAL A 81 0.49 -9.84 -4.62
CA VAL A 81 0.70 -9.14 -5.90
C VAL A 81 2.20 -9.15 -6.20
N GLY A 82 2.62 -10.09 -7.06
CA GLY A 82 3.96 -10.13 -7.68
C GLY A 82 4.02 -9.29 -8.95
N VAL A 83 5.23 -9.12 -9.51
CA VAL A 83 5.45 -8.27 -10.71
C VAL A 83 4.67 -8.81 -11.91
N ASN A 84 4.71 -10.13 -12.14
CA ASN A 84 4.00 -10.78 -13.24
C ASN A 84 2.48 -10.63 -13.10
N SER A 85 1.95 -10.89 -11.89
CA SER A 85 0.52 -10.73 -11.61
C SER A 85 0.04 -9.29 -11.81
N ALA A 86 0.82 -8.30 -11.34
CA ALA A 86 0.51 -6.89 -11.54
C ALA A 86 0.50 -6.50 -13.02
N PHE A 87 1.48 -6.97 -13.80
CA PHE A 87 1.54 -6.73 -15.24
C PHE A 87 0.33 -7.34 -15.97
N ASN A 88 -0.02 -8.59 -15.66
CA ASN A 88 -1.13 -9.29 -16.30
C ASN A 88 -2.49 -8.69 -15.96
N LEU A 89 -2.66 -8.18 -14.74
CA LEU A 89 -3.91 -7.56 -14.27
C LEU A 89 -4.06 -6.09 -14.71
N SER A 90 -2.95 -5.41 -15.02
CA SER A 90 -2.94 -3.98 -15.37
C SER A 90 -2.81 -3.78 -16.88
N LYS A 91 -3.94 -3.46 -17.52
CA LYS A 91 -3.92 -3.00 -18.92
C LYS A 91 -3.07 -1.73 -19.07
N PHE A 92 -3.04 -0.89 -18.04
CA PHE A 92 -2.23 0.33 -18.07
C PHE A 92 -0.73 0.02 -18.09
N ALA A 93 -0.27 -0.91 -17.26
CA ALA A 93 1.13 -1.35 -17.26
C ALA A 93 1.51 -2.01 -18.59
N GLN A 94 0.62 -2.80 -19.19
CA GLN A 94 0.84 -3.41 -20.51
C GLN A 94 1.04 -2.35 -21.61
N SER A 95 0.15 -1.34 -21.66
CA SER A 95 0.27 -0.24 -22.62
C SER A 95 1.55 0.56 -22.44
N ILE A 96 1.93 0.92 -21.21
CA ILE A 96 3.17 1.68 -20.97
C ILE A 96 4.39 0.82 -21.32
N SER A 97 4.39 -0.46 -20.96
CA SER A 97 5.51 -1.36 -21.23
C SER A 97 5.77 -1.53 -22.72
N SER A 98 4.73 -1.59 -23.56
CA SER A 98 4.91 -1.70 -25.02
C SER A 98 5.57 -0.46 -25.62
N VAL A 99 5.21 0.74 -25.14
CA VAL A 99 5.87 1.99 -25.57
C VAL A 99 7.29 2.08 -25.03
N TYR A 100 7.53 1.71 -23.77
CA TYR A 100 8.87 1.66 -23.21
C TYR A 100 9.79 0.74 -24.02
N HIS A 101 9.31 -0.45 -24.35
CA HIS A 101 10.04 -1.45 -25.12
C HIS A 101 10.44 -0.91 -26.50
N SER A 102 9.54 -0.19 -27.18
CA SER A 102 9.82 0.46 -28.46
C SER A 102 10.81 1.61 -28.36
N MET A 103 10.74 2.41 -27.27
CA MET A 103 11.60 3.58 -27.07
C MET A 103 13.02 3.25 -26.62
N HIS A 104 13.21 2.09 -26.00
CA HIS A 104 14.45 1.73 -25.33
C HIS A 104 15.02 0.41 -25.87
N ASP A 105 14.96 0.20 -27.18
CA ASP A 105 15.61 -0.92 -27.89
C ASP A 105 15.34 -2.30 -27.25
N GLY A 106 14.09 -2.52 -26.83
CA GLY A 106 13.65 -3.79 -26.27
C GLY A 106 13.79 -3.93 -24.75
N LEU A 107 14.23 -2.89 -24.04
CA LEU A 107 14.28 -2.91 -22.57
C LEU A 107 12.87 -3.03 -21.95
N LYS A 108 12.83 -3.55 -20.72
CA LYS A 108 11.60 -3.74 -19.94
C LYS A 108 11.53 -2.75 -18.79
N LEU A 109 10.32 -2.35 -18.43
CA LEU A 109 10.08 -1.62 -17.19
C LEU A 109 10.58 -2.43 -15.99
N SER A 110 11.11 -1.72 -15.00
CA SER A 110 11.47 -2.35 -13.73
C SER A 110 10.24 -2.87 -13.00
N GLY A 111 10.42 -3.90 -12.16
CA GLY A 111 9.34 -4.45 -11.33
C GLY A 111 8.70 -3.40 -10.41
N ILE A 112 9.51 -2.46 -9.89
CA ILE A 112 9.01 -1.33 -9.10
C ILE A 112 8.07 -0.45 -9.94
N GLN A 113 8.44 -0.11 -11.18
CA GLN A 113 7.58 0.69 -12.06
C GLN A 113 6.27 -0.04 -12.36
N ILE A 114 6.31 -1.33 -12.66
CA ILE A 114 5.11 -2.15 -12.91
C ILE A 114 4.17 -2.14 -11.69
N LEU A 115 4.71 -2.41 -10.50
CA LEU A 115 3.92 -2.41 -9.27
C LEU A 115 3.35 -1.01 -8.95
N CYS A 116 4.11 0.06 -9.18
CA CYS A 116 3.63 1.43 -9.02
C CYS A 116 2.45 1.73 -9.96
N ILE A 117 2.56 1.39 -11.25
CA ILE A 117 1.50 1.60 -12.23
C ILE A 117 0.24 0.83 -11.83
N PHE A 118 0.39 -0.44 -11.43
CA PHE A 118 -0.72 -1.26 -10.95
C PHE A 118 -1.43 -0.62 -9.74
N LEU A 119 -0.69 -0.16 -8.72
CA LEU A 119 -1.29 0.48 -7.55
C LEU A 119 -2.02 1.78 -7.89
N ILE A 120 -1.49 2.56 -8.83
CA ILE A 120 -2.14 3.80 -9.29
C ILE A 120 -3.43 3.47 -10.05
N GLU A 121 -3.40 2.48 -10.94
CA GLU A 121 -4.58 2.03 -11.67
C GLU A 121 -5.69 1.55 -10.71
N GLU A 122 -5.35 0.67 -9.77
CA GLU A 122 -6.32 0.18 -8.78
C GLU A 122 -6.84 1.33 -7.89
N LYS A 123 -5.99 2.30 -7.50
CA LYS A 123 -6.42 3.47 -6.73
C LYS A 123 -7.39 4.36 -7.51
N ARG A 124 -7.15 4.57 -8.81
CA ARG A 124 -8.05 5.34 -9.69
C ARG A 124 -9.40 4.64 -9.86
N LYS A 125 -9.43 3.31 -9.94
CA LYS A 125 -10.67 2.52 -10.00
C LYS A 125 -11.55 2.75 -8.77
N LEU A 126 -10.96 2.86 -7.58
CA LEU A 126 -11.70 3.19 -6.33
C LEU A 126 -12.39 4.57 -6.37
N GLY A 127 -11.79 5.55 -7.05
CA GLY A 127 -12.36 6.89 -7.17
C GLY A 127 -13.53 6.96 -8.14
N LYS A 128 -13.60 6.02 -9.09
CA LYS A 128 -14.65 5.96 -10.13
C LYS A 128 -15.84 5.06 -9.73
N ASN A 129 -15.66 4.07 -8.84
CA ASN A 129 -16.71 3.18 -8.30
C ASN A 129 -16.27 2.50 -6.99
N LYS A 130 -17.20 1.86 -6.25
CA LYS A 130 -16.87 1.02 -5.08
C LYS A 130 -15.88 -0.09 -5.48
N PRO A 131 -14.92 -0.49 -4.61
CA PRO A 131 -13.99 -1.58 -4.92
C PRO A 131 -14.73 -2.84 -5.36
N SER A 132 -14.46 -3.28 -6.59
CA SER A 132 -14.98 -4.53 -7.16
C SER A 132 -13.99 -5.68 -7.10
N SER A 133 -12.70 -5.40 -6.84
CA SER A 133 -11.61 -6.36 -6.74
C SER A 133 -11.06 -6.47 -5.31
N THR A 134 -10.46 -7.62 -4.97
CA THR A 134 -9.71 -7.77 -3.70
C THR A 134 -8.57 -6.75 -3.61
N TRP A 135 -7.95 -6.42 -4.74
CA TRP A 135 -6.87 -5.45 -4.80
C TRP A 135 -7.32 -4.02 -4.51
N GLY A 136 -8.55 -3.66 -4.89
CA GLY A 136 -9.16 -2.40 -4.49
C GLY A 136 -9.32 -2.30 -2.96
N TYR A 137 -9.75 -3.37 -2.29
CA TYR A 137 -9.78 -3.40 -0.82
C TYR A 137 -8.39 -3.33 -0.20
N TYR A 138 -7.39 -3.98 -0.80
CA TYR A 138 -6.00 -3.88 -0.36
C TYR A 138 -5.47 -2.45 -0.49
N VAL A 139 -5.68 -1.80 -1.63
CA VAL A 139 -5.27 -0.42 -1.88
C VAL A 139 -5.94 0.55 -0.91
N LYS A 140 -7.22 0.33 -0.58
CA LYS A 140 -7.96 1.13 0.41
C LYS A 140 -7.32 1.08 1.80
N VAL A 141 -6.72 -0.04 2.20
CA VAL A 141 -6.07 -0.17 3.51
C VAL A 141 -4.62 0.33 3.52
N LEU A 142 -3.99 0.62 2.37
CA LEU A 142 -2.63 1.16 2.36
C LEU A 142 -2.54 2.53 3.07
N PRO A 143 -1.36 2.95 3.56
CA PRO A 143 -1.20 4.29 4.11
C PRO A 143 -1.46 5.35 3.04
N GLN A 144 -1.99 6.48 3.47
CA GLN A 144 -2.19 7.63 2.57
C GLN A 144 -0.95 8.53 2.51
N THR A 145 -0.13 8.51 3.57
CA THR A 145 1.11 9.28 3.69
C THR A 145 2.21 8.41 4.32
N PHE A 146 3.44 8.89 4.20
CA PHE A 146 4.65 8.20 4.65
C PHE A 146 5.57 9.17 5.38
N THR A 147 6.43 8.63 6.23
CA THR A 147 7.56 9.34 6.84
C THR A 147 8.85 9.23 6.00
N HIS A 148 8.74 8.72 4.77
CA HIS A 148 9.87 8.57 3.86
C HIS A 148 10.37 9.96 3.39
N PRO A 149 11.67 10.17 3.15
CA PRO A 149 12.22 11.48 2.74
C PRO A 149 11.61 12.13 1.49
N LEU A 150 10.89 11.37 0.66
CA LEU A 150 10.09 11.91 -0.45
C LEU A 150 8.92 12.80 0.00
N TYR A 151 8.54 12.72 1.27
CA TYR A 151 7.50 13.52 1.91
C TYR A 151 8.06 14.64 2.79
N TRP A 152 9.38 14.74 2.92
CA TRP A 152 9.99 15.76 3.76
C TRP A 152 10.07 17.08 3.03
N GLU A 153 9.88 18.16 3.78
CA GLU A 153 10.16 19.51 3.31
C GLU A 153 11.67 19.75 3.28
N MET A 154 12.08 20.78 2.53
CA MET A 154 13.51 21.08 2.38
C MET A 154 14.15 21.35 3.75
N GLU A 155 13.47 22.04 4.65
CA GLU A 155 13.96 22.36 5.99
C GLU A 155 14.29 21.10 6.79
N GLU A 156 13.45 20.07 6.70
CA GLU A 156 13.67 18.77 7.37
C GLU A 156 14.91 18.08 6.81
N ILE A 157 15.11 18.11 5.48
CA ILE A 157 16.32 17.56 4.84
C ILE A 157 17.57 18.31 5.30
N HIS A 158 17.53 19.63 5.42
CA HIS A 158 18.68 20.43 5.86
C HIS A 158 19.10 20.16 7.32
N THR A 159 18.23 19.55 8.14
CA THR A 159 18.62 19.11 9.49
C THR A 159 19.56 17.90 9.49
N LEU A 160 19.62 17.16 8.38
CA LEU A 160 20.48 15.98 8.27
C LEU A 160 21.96 16.35 8.13
N PRO A 161 22.88 15.47 8.54
CA PRO A 161 24.28 15.55 8.13
C PRO A 161 24.45 15.63 6.61
N LYS A 162 25.44 16.39 6.13
CA LYS A 162 25.66 16.66 4.69
C LYS A 162 25.66 15.39 3.82
N GLN A 163 26.29 14.31 4.28
CA GLN A 163 26.35 13.04 3.54
C GLN A 163 24.95 12.44 3.33
N LEU A 164 24.10 12.51 4.36
CA LEU A 164 22.72 12.02 4.28
C LEU A 164 21.85 12.92 3.41
N GLN A 165 22.07 14.24 3.41
CA GLN A 165 21.40 15.15 2.48
C GLN A 165 21.66 14.75 1.03
N ILE A 166 22.92 14.46 0.67
CA ILE A 166 23.30 14.02 -0.68
C ILE A 166 22.55 12.73 -1.06
N CYS A 167 22.53 11.73 -0.16
CA CYS A 167 21.83 10.46 -0.40
C CYS A 167 20.31 10.63 -0.58
N VAL A 168 19.70 11.47 0.26
CA VAL A 168 18.26 11.77 0.20
C VAL A 168 17.93 12.50 -1.09
N ASN A 169 18.66 13.56 -1.43
CA ASN A 169 18.44 14.32 -2.66
C ASN A 169 18.63 13.46 -3.90
N LYS A 170 19.67 12.61 -3.95
CA LYS A 170 19.87 11.66 -5.05
C LYS A 170 18.69 10.70 -5.21
N THR A 171 18.13 10.21 -4.10
CA THR A 171 16.93 9.37 -4.13
C THR A 171 15.73 10.14 -4.66
N ILE A 172 15.49 11.37 -4.18
CA ILE A 172 14.40 12.23 -4.64
C ILE A 172 14.51 12.49 -6.14
N ASP A 173 15.70 12.84 -6.62
CA ASP A 173 15.95 13.14 -8.03
C ASP A 173 15.74 11.90 -8.91
N CYS A 174 16.22 10.74 -8.48
CA CYS A 174 16.01 9.47 -9.18
C CYS A 174 14.51 9.13 -9.32
N VAL A 175 13.73 9.29 -8.25
CA VAL A 175 12.28 9.02 -8.28
C VAL A 175 11.54 10.03 -9.15
N LYS A 176 11.92 11.32 -9.09
CA LYS A 176 11.37 12.36 -9.98
C LYS A 176 11.72 12.11 -11.45
N GLN A 177 12.90 11.57 -11.74
CA GLN A 177 13.29 11.23 -13.10
C GLN A 177 12.46 10.06 -13.63
N GLN A 178 12.31 8.98 -12.85
CA GLN A 178 11.43 7.86 -13.21
C GLN A 178 9.98 8.31 -13.45
N PHE A 179 9.47 9.24 -12.63
CA PHE A 179 8.16 9.85 -12.79
C PHE A 179 8.02 10.59 -14.13
N LYS A 180 9.02 11.41 -14.48
CA LYS A 180 9.02 12.17 -15.75
C LYS A 180 9.03 11.21 -16.94
N GLU A 181 9.92 10.24 -16.95
CA GLU A 181 9.99 9.21 -18.00
C GLU A 181 8.66 8.49 -18.19
N LEU A 182 8.01 8.12 -17.09
CA LEU A 182 6.70 7.47 -17.12
C LEU A 182 5.63 8.33 -17.79
N ASN A 183 5.58 9.62 -17.46
CA ASN A 183 4.61 10.52 -18.09
C ASN A 183 4.93 10.82 -19.55
N GLU A 184 6.20 10.86 -19.95
CA GLU A 184 6.57 10.98 -21.37
C GLU A 184 6.07 9.77 -22.18
N MET A 185 6.15 8.56 -21.62
CA MET A 185 5.54 7.38 -22.25
C MET A 185 4.02 7.49 -22.36
N ILE A 186 3.35 7.96 -21.31
CA ILE A 186 1.89 8.15 -21.31
C ILE A 186 1.47 9.18 -22.37
N LYS A 187 2.21 10.28 -22.53
CA LYS A 187 1.94 11.27 -23.57
C LYS A 187 2.06 10.67 -24.97
N LYS A 188 3.09 9.87 -25.23
CA LYS A 188 3.23 9.16 -26.52
C LYS A 188 2.10 8.17 -26.78
N LEU A 189 1.65 7.45 -25.76
CA LEU A 189 0.47 6.57 -25.86
C LEU A 189 -0.78 7.34 -26.30
N LYS A 190 -1.03 8.52 -25.71
CA LYS A 190 -2.17 9.38 -26.09
C LYS A 190 -2.08 9.88 -27.52
N LEU A 191 -0.87 10.17 -28.01
CA LEU A 191 -0.67 10.65 -29.39
C LEU A 191 -0.84 9.52 -30.42
N GLY A 192 -0.49 8.28 -30.06
CA GLY A 192 -0.54 7.12 -30.95
C GLY A 192 -1.83 6.30 -30.89
N SER A 193 -2.80 6.66 -30.05
CA SER A 193 -4.06 5.92 -29.91
C SER A 193 -5.24 6.84 -29.61
N ASP A 194 -6.43 6.54 -30.17
CA ASP A 194 -7.71 7.18 -29.81
C ASP A 194 -8.19 6.82 -28.38
N LEU A 195 -7.32 6.22 -27.57
CA LEU A 195 -7.64 5.76 -26.24
C LEU A 195 -7.53 6.93 -25.25
N ASN A 196 -8.65 7.61 -25.03
CA ASN A 196 -8.89 8.54 -23.91
C ASN A 196 -8.74 7.92 -22.50
N TYR A 197 -8.21 6.70 -22.38
CA TYR A 197 -8.22 5.92 -21.14
C TYR A 197 -7.08 6.28 -20.18
N HIS A 198 -5.99 6.84 -20.69
CA HIS A 198 -4.74 6.98 -19.93
C HIS A 198 -4.48 8.43 -19.51
N GLU A 199 -5.05 8.87 -18.39
CA GLU A 199 -4.72 10.18 -17.79
C GLU A 199 -3.26 10.20 -17.30
N GLU A 200 -2.61 11.38 -17.38
CA GLU A 200 -1.24 11.56 -16.85
C GLU A 200 -1.21 11.21 -15.36
N ILE A 201 -0.08 10.70 -14.90
CA ILE A 201 0.12 10.40 -13.48
C ILE A 201 0.58 11.68 -12.79
N SER A 202 -0.08 12.05 -11.69
CA SER A 202 0.37 13.17 -10.87
C SER A 202 1.56 12.77 -9.98
N TRP A 203 2.38 13.74 -9.58
CA TRP A 203 3.48 13.49 -8.63
C TRP A 203 2.97 12.87 -7.32
N ILE A 204 1.80 13.30 -6.85
CA ILE A 204 1.19 12.79 -5.62
C ILE A 204 0.87 11.29 -5.74
N GLU A 205 0.31 10.86 -6.86
CA GLU A 205 0.01 9.45 -7.13
C GLU A 205 1.27 8.61 -7.24
N TYR A 206 2.26 9.06 -8.02
CA TYR A 206 3.49 8.31 -8.22
C TYR A 206 4.31 8.19 -6.94
N ARG A 207 4.49 9.31 -6.21
CA ARG A 207 5.18 9.32 -4.91
C ARG A 207 4.52 8.35 -3.92
N TRP A 208 3.19 8.38 -3.84
CA TRP A 208 2.44 7.48 -2.97
C TRP A 208 2.67 6.01 -3.34
N ALA A 209 2.55 5.66 -4.63
CA ALA A 209 2.71 4.29 -5.10
C ALA A 209 4.15 3.80 -4.89
N TRP A 210 5.14 4.63 -5.20
CA TRP A 210 6.55 4.32 -4.99
C TRP A 210 6.86 4.04 -3.53
N CYS A 211 6.37 4.86 -2.60
CA CYS A 211 6.52 4.62 -1.17
C CYS A 211 5.76 3.36 -0.70
N CYS A 212 4.57 3.10 -1.25
CA CYS A 212 3.85 1.85 -0.96
C CYS A 212 4.69 0.63 -1.30
N VAL A 213 5.25 0.59 -2.52
CA VAL A 213 6.10 -0.50 -3.02
C VAL A 213 7.37 -0.63 -2.18
N ASN A 214 8.15 0.44 -2.04
CA ASN A 214 9.47 0.38 -1.39
C ASN A 214 9.41 0.10 0.12
N THR A 215 8.27 0.32 0.77
CA THR A 215 8.11 0.04 2.21
C THR A 215 7.36 -1.26 2.52
N ARG A 216 6.84 -1.97 1.51
CA ARG A 216 6.01 -3.19 1.71
C ARG A 216 6.37 -4.37 0.81
N CYS A 217 7.10 -4.15 -0.27
CA CYS A 217 7.52 -5.25 -1.11
C CYS A 217 8.54 -6.12 -0.39
N VAL A 218 8.40 -7.41 -0.63
CA VAL A 218 9.34 -8.45 -0.20
C VAL A 218 9.82 -9.17 -1.45
N TYR A 219 11.07 -9.60 -1.44
CA TYR A 219 11.55 -10.50 -2.48
C TYR A 219 10.98 -11.89 -2.23
N SER A 220 10.44 -12.51 -3.27
CA SER A 220 9.92 -13.87 -3.25
C SER A 220 10.50 -14.62 -4.42
N THR A 221 10.95 -15.85 -4.18
CA THR A 221 11.43 -16.77 -5.23
C THR A 221 10.27 -17.49 -5.94
N HIS A 222 9.03 -17.21 -5.54
CA HIS A 222 7.81 -17.87 -6.03
C HIS A 222 6.98 -16.92 -6.92
N ASP A 223 7.60 -16.08 -7.74
CA ASP A 223 6.88 -15.33 -8.77
C ASP A 223 6.91 -16.15 -10.07
N ASP A 224 5.85 -16.94 -10.31
CA ASP A 224 5.57 -17.59 -11.60
C ASP A 224 4.82 -16.61 -12.52
#